data_AF-A0A1C6SNS9-F1
#
_entry.id   AF-A0A1C6SNS9-F1
#
_cell.length_a   1.000
_cell.length_b   1.000
_cell.length_c   1.000
_cell.angle_alpha   90.00
_cell.angle_beta   90.00
_cell.angle_gamma   90.00
#
_symmetry.space_group_name_H-M   'P 1'
#
loop_
_entity.id
_entity.type
_entity.pdbx_description
1 polymer ?
#
loop_
_entity_poly.entity_id
_entity_poly.type
_entity_poly.pdbx_seq_one_letter_code
_entity_poly.pdbx_strand_id
1 'polypeptide(L)'
;MTASPLVAAPADGPVNPWAGVWIAEDIQLIGEGIRNGSWIDGTLGVIGASLDGLALVSDPVGSLLQYGVSWIIEHVRPLTEALDWLAGDPAQIAAHAQTWRNVAGSLRDEAESLARAVRMDVAEWGGSAGPAYRGWAAEQQQAIVGLSQAAETMALATEGAGMLISAVRLMVRDAIATCVSRLIVYAAEEAASLGLATPLVVEQVTTTVAAWAAKIAQWLRGLLASLRRLIPEMRRLGDLIEKLKQWLTRLTRNGEKPSPSHREPESPTTPGSPSAADFNNPEIDARKITSYAMNPDHPVGKNKYRVINSATGLDVEDAALIEEQIRNGVREGIPVLGKADQYGQRWSVDLPLTGPKGTIMVRTAWMLEVGSSTPRLITISFP
;
A
#
# COMPACT_ATOMS: atom_id res chain seq x y z
N MET A 1 -31.96 5.48 -47.60
CA MET A 1 -30.79 4.57 -47.66
C MET A 1 -30.75 3.82 -46.34
N THR A 2 -30.99 2.52 -46.39
CA THR A 2 -31.10 1.63 -45.21
C THR A 2 -29.71 1.39 -44.61
N ALA A 3 -29.55 1.68 -43.32
CA ALA A 3 -28.30 1.40 -42.59
C ALA A 3 -28.16 -0.11 -42.33
N SER A 4 -26.96 -0.65 -42.59
CA SER A 4 -26.64 -2.08 -42.49
C SER A 4 -26.74 -2.64 -41.06
N PRO A 5 -27.28 -3.86 -40.87
CA PRO A 5 -27.46 -4.50 -39.56
C PRO A 5 -26.20 -5.17 -39.00
N LEU A 6 -25.00 -4.86 -39.54
CA LEU A 6 -23.72 -5.50 -39.17
C LEU A 6 -22.66 -4.51 -38.65
N VAL A 7 -23.03 -3.25 -38.42
CA VAL A 7 -22.15 -2.25 -37.81
C VAL A 7 -22.72 -1.90 -36.44
N ALA A 8 -22.10 -2.44 -35.39
CA ALA A 8 -22.37 -2.00 -34.03
C ALA A 8 -21.85 -0.56 -33.89
N ALA A 9 -22.74 0.36 -33.49
CA ALA A 9 -22.31 1.66 -32.98
C ALA A 9 -21.42 1.44 -31.74
N PRO A 10 -20.40 2.28 -31.51
CA PRO A 10 -19.60 2.18 -30.29
C PRO A 10 -20.54 2.30 -29.09
N ALA A 11 -20.60 1.26 -28.29
CA ALA A 11 -21.36 1.25 -27.06
C ALA A 11 -20.63 2.13 -26.04
N ASP A 12 -20.97 3.41 -25.98
CA ASP A 12 -20.86 4.18 -24.74
C ASP A 12 -21.97 3.69 -23.81
N GLY A 13 -21.77 2.48 -23.27
CA GLY A 13 -22.67 1.88 -22.30
C GLY A 13 -22.58 2.61 -20.95
N PRO A 14 -23.65 2.57 -20.13
CA PRO A 14 -23.63 3.13 -18.78
C PRO A 14 -22.48 2.51 -17.97
N VAL A 15 -21.82 3.34 -17.15
CA VAL A 15 -20.86 2.92 -16.14
C VAL A 15 -21.50 1.78 -15.36
N ASN A 16 -20.91 0.57 -15.39
CA ASN A 16 -21.41 -0.53 -14.58
C ASN A 16 -21.13 -0.17 -13.11
N PRO A 17 -22.15 0.20 -12.31
CA PRO A 17 -21.96 0.65 -10.93
C PRO A 17 -21.34 -0.44 -10.05
N TRP A 18 -21.37 -1.68 -10.53
CA TRP A 18 -20.89 -2.86 -9.82
C TRP A 18 -19.42 -3.16 -10.10
N ALA A 19 -18.78 -2.55 -11.10
CA ALA A 19 -17.42 -2.91 -11.52
C ALA A 19 -16.37 -2.77 -10.38
N GLY A 20 -16.50 -1.75 -9.53
CA GLY A 20 -15.62 -1.56 -8.36
C GLY A 20 -15.84 -2.61 -7.25
N VAL A 21 -17.09 -3.04 -7.06
CA VAL A 21 -17.47 -4.09 -6.10
C VAL A 21 -16.88 -5.44 -6.51
N TRP A 22 -17.02 -5.83 -7.78
CA TRP A 22 -16.44 -7.08 -8.30
C TRP A 22 -14.91 -7.10 -8.23
N ILE A 23 -14.23 -5.95 -8.43
CA ILE A 23 -12.76 -5.89 -8.30
C ILE A 23 -12.33 -6.06 -6.84
N ALA A 24 -13.04 -5.44 -5.89
CA ALA A 24 -12.78 -5.62 -4.45
C ALA A 24 -13.02 -7.08 -4.01
N GLU A 25 -14.09 -7.72 -4.49
CA GLU A 25 -14.35 -9.14 -4.26
C GLU A 25 -13.24 -10.04 -4.83
N ASP A 26 -12.76 -9.78 -6.05
CA ASP A 26 -11.63 -10.50 -6.64
C ASP A 26 -10.35 -10.36 -5.80
N ILE A 27 -10.10 -9.16 -5.24
CA ILE A 27 -8.96 -8.92 -4.34
C ILE A 27 -9.11 -9.71 -3.04
N GLN A 28 -10.32 -9.75 -2.48
CA GLN A 28 -10.62 -10.53 -1.28
C GLN A 28 -10.40 -12.02 -1.53
N LEU A 29 -10.88 -12.56 -2.66
CA LEU A 29 -10.68 -13.96 -3.03
C LEU A 29 -9.20 -14.33 -3.14
N ILE A 30 -8.37 -13.45 -3.72
CA ILE A 30 -6.91 -13.63 -3.75
C ILE A 30 -6.35 -13.64 -2.32
N GLY A 31 -6.75 -12.67 -1.50
CA GLY A 31 -6.33 -12.58 -0.09
C GLY A 31 -6.71 -13.81 0.73
N GLU A 32 -7.92 -14.35 0.53
CA GLU A 32 -8.38 -15.59 1.17
C GLU A 32 -7.60 -16.80 0.69
N GLY A 33 -7.33 -16.92 -0.60
CA GLY A 33 -6.49 -18.00 -1.14
C GLY A 33 -5.09 -18.00 -0.50
N ILE A 34 -4.48 -16.81 -0.38
CA ILE A 34 -3.17 -16.64 0.26
C ILE A 34 -3.24 -17.04 1.75
N ARG A 35 -4.25 -16.53 2.46
CA ARG A 35 -4.47 -16.81 3.89
C ARG A 35 -4.69 -18.29 4.18
N ASN A 36 -5.45 -18.96 3.32
CA ASN A 36 -5.76 -20.39 3.45
C ASN A 36 -4.60 -21.28 3.00
N GLY A 37 -3.49 -20.70 2.53
CA GLY A 37 -2.31 -21.45 2.11
C GLY A 37 -2.52 -22.23 0.81
N SER A 38 -3.46 -21.84 -0.07
CA SER A 38 -3.72 -22.56 -1.33
C SER A 38 -2.50 -22.61 -2.26
N TRP A 39 -1.60 -21.64 -2.10
CA TRP A 39 -0.33 -21.52 -2.82
C TRP A 39 0.76 -22.43 -2.25
N ILE A 40 0.62 -22.94 -1.02
CA ILE A 40 1.61 -23.77 -0.36
C ILE A 40 1.58 -25.18 -0.96
N ASP A 41 2.76 -25.71 -1.26
CA ASP A 41 2.90 -27.07 -1.75
C ASP A 41 2.57 -28.08 -0.64
N GLY A 42 1.67 -29.03 -0.94
CA GLY A 42 1.20 -30.01 0.04
C GLY A 42 2.30 -30.90 0.62
N THR A 43 3.48 -30.98 -0.03
CA THR A 43 4.63 -31.72 0.51
C THR A 43 5.26 -31.07 1.75
N LEU A 44 5.01 -29.78 1.99
CA LEU A 44 5.46 -29.08 3.19
C LEU A 44 4.52 -29.28 4.39
N GLY A 45 3.33 -29.86 4.16
CA GLY A 45 2.27 -29.96 5.15
C GLY A 45 1.64 -28.60 5.48
N VAL A 46 0.45 -28.61 6.09
CA VAL A 46 -0.11 -27.37 6.68
C VAL A 46 0.74 -27.06 7.91
N ILE A 47 1.74 -26.21 7.75
CA ILE A 47 2.57 -25.76 8.86
C ILE A 47 1.74 -24.76 9.67
N GLY A 48 1.00 -25.30 10.64
CA GLY A 48 0.35 -24.51 11.68
C GLY A 48 1.43 -23.72 12.42
N ALA A 49 1.16 -22.43 12.62
CA ALA A 49 2.08 -21.48 13.25
C ALA A 49 2.60 -21.99 14.61
N SER A 50 3.77 -22.62 14.62
CA SER A 50 4.57 -22.82 15.83
C SER A 50 5.44 -21.58 16.01
N LEU A 51 4.90 -20.57 16.69
CA LEU A 51 5.68 -19.44 17.20
C LEU A 51 6.29 -19.86 18.54
N ASP A 52 7.36 -20.63 18.50
CA ASP A 52 8.27 -20.78 19.64
C ASP A 52 9.66 -20.30 19.23
N GLY A 53 9.88 -19.01 19.50
CA GLY A 53 11.18 -18.37 19.45
C GLY A 53 12.03 -18.79 20.65
N LEU A 54 12.57 -20.00 20.61
CA LEU A 54 13.72 -20.38 21.44
C LEU A 54 14.90 -20.69 20.52
N ALA A 55 15.68 -19.64 20.25
CA ALA A 55 17.01 -19.75 19.68
C ALA A 55 17.99 -20.25 20.75
N LEU A 56 17.83 -21.49 21.20
CA LEU A 56 18.96 -22.25 21.72
C LEU A 56 19.85 -22.54 20.52
N VAL A 57 20.81 -21.67 20.23
CA VAL A 57 21.80 -21.88 19.17
C VAL A 57 22.75 -22.99 19.63
N SER A 58 22.30 -24.23 19.48
CA SER A 58 23.22 -25.35 19.34
C SER A 58 23.64 -25.37 17.87
N ASP A 59 24.95 -25.29 17.62
CA ASP A 59 25.54 -25.64 16.33
C ASP A 59 25.74 -27.16 16.32
N PRO A 60 24.82 -27.94 15.73
CA PRO A 60 24.94 -29.39 15.74
C PRO A 60 26.22 -29.82 15.02
N VAL A 61 26.60 -29.18 13.91
CA VAL A 61 27.79 -29.56 13.13
C VAL A 61 29.06 -29.27 13.90
N GLY A 62 29.11 -28.14 14.61
CA GLY A 62 30.22 -27.79 15.50
C GLY A 62 30.51 -28.84 16.59
N SER A 63 29.52 -29.65 16.99
CA SER A 63 29.76 -30.75 17.95
C SER A 63 30.64 -31.87 17.36
N LEU A 64 30.68 -32.06 16.05
CA LEU A 64 31.55 -33.07 15.40
C LEU A 64 33.04 -32.71 15.54
N LEU A 65 33.38 -31.42 15.61
CA LEU A 65 34.75 -30.97 15.86
C LEU A 65 35.26 -31.41 17.24
N GLN A 66 34.38 -31.47 18.24
CA GLN A 66 34.74 -31.88 19.60
C GLN A 66 35.17 -33.35 19.67
N TYR A 67 34.67 -34.17 18.75
CA TYR A 67 35.04 -35.59 18.63
C TYR A 67 36.20 -35.84 17.65
N GLY A 68 36.80 -34.79 17.07
CA GLY A 68 38.03 -34.89 16.27
C GLY A 68 37.85 -35.45 14.86
N VAL A 69 36.63 -35.50 14.32
CA VAL A 69 36.34 -36.18 13.05
C VAL A 69 36.18 -35.21 11.88
N SER A 70 37.30 -34.61 11.46
CA SER A 70 37.34 -33.60 10.39
C SER A 70 36.82 -34.12 9.04
N TRP A 71 36.97 -35.42 8.74
CA TRP A 71 36.49 -36.02 7.48
C TRP A 71 34.95 -36.14 7.39
N ILE A 72 34.24 -36.24 8.52
CA ILE A 72 32.77 -36.24 8.52
C ILE A 72 32.24 -34.86 8.14
N ILE A 73 32.93 -33.79 8.56
CA ILE A 73 32.51 -32.41 8.26
C ILE A 73 32.44 -32.18 6.75
N GLU A 74 33.39 -32.72 5.99
CA GLU A 74 33.38 -32.66 4.53
C GLU A 74 32.09 -33.22 3.92
N HIS A 75 31.55 -34.29 4.50
CA HIS A 75 30.29 -34.90 4.07
C HIS A 75 29.07 -34.10 4.52
N VAL A 76 29.14 -33.39 5.65
CA VAL A 76 28.02 -32.61 6.20
C VAL A 76 27.90 -31.22 5.54
N ARG A 77 28.97 -30.71 4.91
CA ARG A 77 28.98 -29.40 4.21
C ARG A 77 27.74 -29.12 3.35
N PRO A 78 27.26 -30.03 2.48
CA PRO A 78 26.06 -29.78 1.67
C PRO A 78 24.80 -29.52 2.49
N LEU A 79 24.71 -30.05 3.71
CA LEU A 79 23.59 -29.81 4.62
C LEU A 79 23.69 -28.42 5.26
N THR A 80 24.90 -28.00 5.65
CA THR A 80 25.17 -26.66 6.19
C THR A 80 24.91 -25.57 5.16
N GLU A 81 25.34 -25.77 3.90
CA GLU A 81 25.07 -24.85 2.79
C GLU A 81 23.57 -24.64 2.58
N ALA A 82 22.75 -25.69 2.74
CA ALA A 82 21.30 -25.57 2.65
C ALA A 82 20.68 -24.71 3.77
N LEU A 83 21.27 -24.71 4.97
CA LEU A 83 20.87 -23.81 6.05
C LEU A 83 21.23 -22.35 5.71
N ASP A 84 22.41 -22.14 5.13
CA ASP A 84 22.89 -20.81 4.71
C ASP A 84 22.01 -20.22 3.60
N TRP A 85 21.53 -21.04 2.66
CA TRP A 85 20.57 -20.58 1.64
C TRP A 85 19.26 -20.05 2.24
N LEU A 86 18.87 -20.58 3.40
CA LEU A 86 17.66 -20.17 4.11
C LEU A 86 17.91 -19.02 5.08
N ALA A 87 19.15 -18.52 5.20
CA ALA A 87 19.54 -17.40 6.07
C ALA A 87 19.09 -16.04 5.51
N GLY A 88 17.78 -15.79 5.47
CA GLY A 88 17.20 -14.45 5.32
C GLY A 88 17.00 -13.73 6.66
N ASP A 89 16.52 -12.48 6.58
CA ASP A 89 16.15 -11.62 7.71
C ASP A 89 14.62 -11.57 7.90
N PRO A 90 14.05 -12.33 8.85
CA PRO A 90 12.60 -12.32 9.12
C PRO A 90 12.09 -10.97 9.61
N ALA A 91 12.93 -10.18 10.28
CA ALA A 91 12.54 -8.87 10.78
C ALA A 91 12.36 -7.88 9.62
N GLN A 92 13.23 -7.94 8.62
CA GLN A 92 13.07 -7.15 7.39
C GLN A 92 11.79 -7.53 6.64
N ILE A 93 11.47 -8.82 6.52
CA ILE A 93 10.23 -9.30 5.86
C ILE A 93 9.00 -8.79 6.63
N ALA A 94 9.00 -8.91 7.96
CA ALA A 94 7.92 -8.43 8.81
C ALA A 94 7.74 -6.90 8.70
N ALA A 95 8.83 -6.14 8.64
CA ALA A 95 8.80 -4.69 8.45
C ALA A 95 8.17 -4.29 7.10
N HIS A 96 8.49 -5.02 6.01
CA HIS A 96 7.87 -4.79 4.71
C HIS A 96 6.37 -5.13 4.71
N ALA A 97 5.96 -6.25 5.33
CA ALA A 97 4.55 -6.59 5.50
C ALA A 97 3.81 -5.51 6.31
N GLN A 98 4.41 -5.00 7.38
CA GLN A 98 3.82 -3.94 8.18
C GLN A 98 3.69 -2.62 7.42
N THR A 99 4.63 -2.30 6.52
CA THR A 99 4.54 -1.14 5.64
C THR A 99 3.27 -1.20 4.78
N TRP A 100 2.97 -2.36 4.21
CA TRP A 100 1.75 -2.58 3.44
C TRP A 100 0.48 -2.46 4.29
N ARG A 101 0.48 -2.97 5.52
CA ARG A 101 -0.65 -2.78 6.46
C ARG A 101 -0.88 -1.32 6.83
N ASN A 102 0.19 -0.56 7.01
CA ASN A 102 0.09 0.88 7.29
C ASN A 102 -0.56 1.63 6.10
N VAL A 103 -0.20 1.26 4.86
CA VAL A 103 -0.85 1.78 3.65
C VAL A 103 -2.33 1.38 3.60
N ALA A 104 -2.65 0.11 3.89
CA ALA A 104 -4.02 -0.38 3.92
C ALA A 104 -4.89 0.37 4.94
N GLY A 105 -4.35 0.63 6.13
CA GLY A 105 -4.98 1.42 7.19
C GLY A 105 -5.24 2.87 6.76
N SER A 106 -4.23 3.55 6.21
CA SER A 106 -4.37 4.93 5.72
C SER A 106 -5.47 5.06 4.66
N LEU A 107 -5.52 4.15 3.69
CA LEU A 107 -6.55 4.15 2.65
C LEU A 107 -7.96 3.89 3.24
N ARG A 108 -8.07 3.03 4.24
CA ARG A 108 -9.34 2.76 4.93
C ARG A 108 -9.83 3.99 5.68
N ASP A 109 -8.95 4.67 6.40
CA ASP A 109 -9.26 5.90 7.12
C ASP A 109 -9.75 7.01 6.17
N GLU A 110 -9.10 7.15 5.01
CA GLU A 110 -9.52 8.08 3.96
C GLU A 110 -10.90 7.75 3.40
N ALA A 111 -11.17 6.46 3.10
CA ALA A 111 -12.47 6.02 2.62
C ALA A 111 -13.58 6.25 3.66
N GLU A 112 -13.32 5.97 4.93
CA GLU A 112 -14.26 6.22 6.03
C GLU A 112 -14.51 7.71 6.24
N SER A 113 -13.46 8.53 6.12
CA SER A 113 -13.57 9.99 6.21
C SER A 113 -14.44 10.54 5.07
N LEU A 114 -14.23 10.09 3.83
CA LEU A 114 -15.08 10.44 2.69
C LEU A 114 -16.54 10.04 2.94
N ALA A 115 -16.76 8.79 3.34
CA ALA A 115 -18.09 8.27 3.61
C ALA A 115 -18.80 9.08 4.72
N ARG A 116 -18.06 9.48 5.76
CA ARG A 116 -18.58 10.32 6.85
C ARG A 116 -18.94 11.72 6.35
N ALA A 117 -18.06 12.38 5.60
CA ALA A 117 -18.32 13.70 5.04
C ALA A 117 -19.56 13.71 4.14
N VAL A 118 -19.70 12.70 3.26
CA VAL A 118 -20.88 12.55 2.38
C VAL A 118 -22.16 12.38 3.20
N ARG A 119 -22.13 11.60 4.29
CA ARG A 119 -23.29 11.38 5.15
C ARG A 119 -23.66 12.60 5.99
N MET A 120 -22.69 13.39 6.44
CA MET A 120 -22.95 14.51 7.36
C MET A 120 -23.21 15.81 6.61
N ASP A 121 -22.39 16.11 5.61
CA ASP A 121 -22.37 17.43 4.96
C ASP A 121 -23.31 17.51 3.75
N VAL A 122 -23.76 16.35 3.26
CA VAL A 122 -24.49 16.22 1.99
C VAL A 122 -25.82 15.46 2.15
N ALA A 123 -26.26 15.23 3.39
CA ALA A 123 -27.52 14.55 3.69
C ALA A 123 -28.73 15.35 3.19
N GLU A 124 -28.75 16.64 3.49
CA GLU A 124 -29.88 17.54 3.19
C GLU A 124 -29.86 18.04 1.74
N TRP A 125 -28.80 17.77 0.98
CA TRP A 125 -28.75 18.15 -0.44
C TRP A 125 -29.80 17.35 -1.23
N GLY A 126 -30.90 18.02 -1.51
CA GLY A 126 -32.04 17.51 -2.29
C GLY A 126 -31.90 17.76 -3.80
N GLY A 127 -33.02 17.58 -4.51
CA GLY A 127 -33.04 17.58 -5.98
C GLY A 127 -32.40 16.32 -6.57
N SER A 128 -32.27 16.24 -7.90
CA SER A 128 -31.65 15.10 -8.58
C SER A 128 -30.12 15.05 -8.40
N ALA A 129 -29.48 16.19 -8.15
CA ALA A 129 -28.03 16.31 -8.01
C ALA A 129 -27.49 15.69 -6.71
N GLY A 130 -28.20 15.83 -5.58
CA GLY A 130 -27.77 15.29 -4.28
C GLY A 130 -27.61 13.76 -4.28
N PRO A 131 -28.64 12.98 -4.66
CA PRO A 131 -28.52 11.54 -4.82
C PRO A 131 -27.44 11.12 -5.84
N ALA A 132 -27.29 11.86 -6.94
CA ALA A 132 -26.26 11.58 -7.94
C ALA A 132 -24.84 11.75 -7.37
N TYR A 133 -24.59 12.83 -6.61
CA TYR A 133 -23.31 13.03 -5.93
C TYR A 133 -23.02 11.94 -4.90
N ARG A 134 -24.03 11.56 -4.08
CA ARG A 134 -23.87 10.48 -3.10
C ARG A 134 -23.54 9.14 -3.76
N GLY A 135 -24.13 8.85 -4.93
CA GLY A 135 -23.77 7.69 -5.75
C GLY A 135 -22.32 7.74 -6.26
N TRP A 136 -21.93 8.86 -6.87
CA TRP A 136 -20.54 9.06 -7.33
C TRP A 136 -19.51 8.95 -6.19
N ALA A 137 -19.81 9.51 -5.02
CA ALA A 137 -18.93 9.45 -3.86
C ALA A 137 -18.85 8.04 -3.27
N ALA A 138 -19.95 7.27 -3.31
CA ALA A 138 -19.93 5.86 -2.92
C ALA A 138 -19.06 5.02 -3.87
N GLU A 139 -19.10 5.31 -5.18
CA GLU A 139 -18.18 4.68 -6.15
C GLU A 139 -16.71 5.01 -5.82
N GLN A 140 -16.38 6.27 -5.54
CA GLN A 140 -15.03 6.65 -5.13
C GLN A 140 -14.60 5.96 -3.82
N GLN A 141 -15.49 5.90 -2.83
CA GLN A 141 -15.23 5.19 -1.58
C GLN A 141 -14.91 3.71 -1.83
N GLN A 142 -15.70 3.02 -2.66
CA GLN A 142 -15.46 1.61 -2.99
C GLN A 142 -14.11 1.39 -3.68
N ALA A 143 -13.67 2.33 -4.53
CA ALA A 143 -12.37 2.25 -5.18
C ALA A 143 -11.22 2.25 -4.17
N ILE A 144 -11.29 3.18 -3.21
CA ILE A 144 -10.28 3.34 -2.16
C ILE A 144 -10.30 2.13 -1.22
N VAL A 145 -11.48 1.60 -0.89
CA VAL A 145 -11.62 0.35 -0.10
C VAL A 145 -10.98 -0.83 -0.84
N GLY A 146 -11.18 -0.97 -2.14
CA GLY A 146 -10.51 -1.99 -2.94
C GLY A 146 -8.98 -1.87 -2.91
N LEU A 147 -8.45 -0.64 -3.00
CA LEU A 147 -7.00 -0.39 -2.89
C LEU A 147 -6.47 -0.72 -1.49
N SER A 148 -7.22 -0.40 -0.43
CA SER A 148 -6.92 -0.81 0.95
C SER A 148 -6.82 -2.32 1.08
N GLN A 149 -7.80 -3.06 0.51
CA GLN A 149 -7.80 -4.52 0.52
C GLN A 149 -6.62 -5.09 -0.27
N ALA A 150 -6.24 -4.47 -1.39
CA ALA A 150 -5.09 -4.93 -2.17
C ALA A 150 -3.78 -4.75 -1.40
N ALA A 151 -3.61 -3.64 -0.68
CA ALA A 151 -2.47 -3.43 0.21
C ALA A 151 -2.45 -4.45 1.36
N GLU A 152 -3.59 -4.79 1.94
CA GLU A 152 -3.69 -5.86 2.94
C GLU A 152 -3.27 -7.23 2.36
N THR A 153 -3.71 -7.55 1.14
CA THR A 153 -3.33 -8.79 0.43
C THR A 153 -1.82 -8.85 0.14
N MET A 154 -1.18 -7.73 -0.20
CA MET A 154 0.29 -7.64 -0.32
C MET A 154 1.00 -7.96 0.99
N ALA A 155 0.46 -7.47 2.12
CA ALA A 155 1.00 -7.76 3.45
C ALA A 155 0.91 -9.26 3.78
N LEU A 156 -0.28 -9.86 3.56
CA LEU A 156 -0.52 -11.29 3.76
C LEU A 156 0.40 -12.16 2.90
N ALA A 157 0.61 -11.80 1.63
CA ALA A 157 1.52 -12.51 0.74
C ALA A 157 2.97 -12.50 1.25
N THR A 158 3.44 -11.32 1.68
CA THR A 158 4.81 -11.10 2.16
C THR A 158 5.06 -11.86 3.46
N GLU A 159 4.12 -11.78 4.40
CA GLU A 159 4.18 -12.49 5.68
C GLU A 159 4.08 -14.00 5.48
N GLY A 160 3.14 -14.47 4.64
CA GLY A 160 2.98 -15.88 4.31
C GLY A 160 4.24 -16.49 3.71
N ALA A 161 4.89 -15.79 2.79
CA ALA A 161 6.18 -16.19 2.23
C ALA A 161 7.27 -16.28 3.32
N GLY A 162 7.36 -15.28 4.20
CA GLY A 162 8.30 -15.27 5.32
C GLY A 162 8.09 -16.41 6.32
N MET A 163 6.83 -16.69 6.67
CA MET A 163 6.47 -17.81 7.53
C MET A 163 6.86 -19.15 6.92
N LEU A 164 6.62 -19.34 5.62
CA LEU A 164 6.98 -20.57 4.93
C LEU A 164 8.50 -20.79 4.91
N ILE A 165 9.28 -19.74 4.61
CA ILE A 165 10.75 -19.80 4.64
C ILE A 165 11.25 -20.15 6.05
N SER A 166 10.67 -19.52 7.08
CA SER A 166 11.03 -19.75 8.48
C SER A 166 10.74 -21.19 8.92
N ALA A 167 9.59 -21.70 8.50
CA ALA A 167 9.20 -23.08 8.78
C ALA A 167 10.14 -24.10 8.09
N VAL A 168 10.48 -23.88 6.82
CA VAL A 168 11.45 -24.74 6.12
C VAL A 168 12.83 -24.66 6.76
N ARG A 169 13.27 -23.47 7.20
CA ARG A 169 14.52 -23.31 7.96
C ARG A 169 14.53 -24.17 9.22
N LEU A 170 13.44 -24.17 9.99
CA LEU A 170 13.31 -25.00 11.19
C LEU A 170 13.41 -26.49 10.84
N MET A 171 12.66 -26.95 9.83
CA MET A 171 12.69 -28.34 9.38
C MET A 171 14.09 -28.78 8.93
N VAL A 172 14.81 -27.93 8.19
CA VAL A 172 16.19 -28.19 7.76
C VAL A 172 17.12 -28.26 8.97
N ARG A 173 17.02 -27.31 9.90
CA ARG A 173 17.82 -27.30 11.12
C ARG A 173 17.62 -28.57 11.96
N ASP A 174 16.38 -28.99 12.18
CA ASP A 174 16.05 -30.18 12.95
C ASP A 174 16.54 -31.46 12.27
N ALA A 175 16.44 -31.51 10.94
CA ALA A 175 17.00 -32.58 10.13
C ALA A 175 18.52 -32.66 10.27
N ILE A 176 19.22 -31.53 10.21
CA ILE A 176 20.68 -31.47 10.40
C ILE A 176 21.04 -31.92 11.82
N ALA A 177 20.34 -31.44 12.84
CA ALA A 177 20.58 -31.84 14.23
C ALA A 177 20.43 -33.37 14.42
N THR A 178 19.38 -33.95 13.83
CA THR A 178 19.14 -35.40 13.87
C THR A 178 20.22 -36.17 13.08
N CYS A 179 20.62 -35.65 11.91
CA CYS A 179 21.70 -36.23 11.11
C CYS A 179 23.00 -36.27 11.90
N VAL A 180 23.44 -35.12 12.42
CA VAL A 180 24.69 -35.01 13.20
C VAL A 180 24.66 -35.89 14.44
N SER A 181 23.53 -35.98 15.15
CA SER A 181 23.40 -36.88 16.30
C SER A 181 23.71 -38.35 15.95
N ARG A 182 23.31 -38.81 14.75
CA ARG A 182 23.66 -40.17 14.26
C ARG A 182 25.12 -40.27 13.86
N LEU A 183 25.68 -39.23 13.24
CA LEU A 183 27.09 -39.20 12.83
C LEU A 183 28.03 -39.28 14.04
N ILE A 184 27.65 -38.70 15.19
CA ILE A 184 28.40 -38.84 16.45
C ILE A 184 28.43 -40.30 16.92
N VAL A 185 27.34 -41.06 16.75
CA VAL A 185 27.30 -42.49 17.09
C VAL A 185 28.26 -43.28 16.19
N TYR A 186 28.24 -43.05 14.88
CA TYR A 186 29.17 -43.71 13.95
C TYR A 186 30.64 -43.33 14.23
N ALA A 187 30.91 -42.08 14.62
CA ALA A 187 32.23 -41.66 15.06
C ALA A 187 32.69 -42.39 16.33
N ALA A 188 31.79 -42.65 17.27
CA ALA A 188 32.10 -43.41 18.48
C ALA A 188 32.36 -44.89 18.17
N GLU A 189 31.61 -45.50 17.25
CA GLU A 189 31.85 -46.87 16.76
C GLU A 189 33.23 -47.00 16.11
N GLU A 190 33.59 -46.05 15.26
CA GLU A 190 34.90 -45.97 14.62
C GLU A 190 36.02 -45.91 15.66
N ALA A 191 35.90 -45.02 16.64
CA ALA A 191 36.87 -44.87 17.72
C ALA A 191 36.98 -46.14 18.57
N ALA A 192 35.86 -46.78 18.91
CA ALA A 192 35.84 -48.03 19.67
C ALA A 192 36.46 -49.21 18.89
N SER A 193 36.32 -49.20 17.56
CA SER A 193 36.95 -50.20 16.68
C SER A 193 38.43 -49.93 16.40
N LEU A 194 39.00 -48.84 16.94
CA LEU A 194 40.35 -48.36 16.63
C LEU A 194 40.59 -48.15 15.12
N GLY A 195 39.55 -47.74 14.40
CA GLY A 195 39.60 -47.53 12.94
C GLY A 195 39.56 -48.83 12.10
N LEU A 196 39.20 -49.97 12.68
CA LEU A 196 38.99 -51.20 11.90
C LEU A 196 37.64 -51.19 11.17
N ALA A 197 36.67 -50.43 11.66
CA ALA A 197 35.33 -50.31 11.07
C ALA A 197 35.22 -49.22 9.99
N THR A 198 36.30 -48.51 9.63
CA THR A 198 36.27 -47.35 8.73
C THR A 198 35.50 -47.60 7.44
N PRO A 199 35.71 -48.72 6.71
CA PRO A 199 35.01 -48.94 5.45
C PRO A 199 33.48 -48.97 5.63
N LEU A 200 33.02 -49.60 6.72
CA LEU A 200 31.59 -49.70 7.04
C LEU A 200 31.03 -48.37 7.53
N VAL A 201 31.76 -47.66 8.40
CA VAL A 201 31.34 -46.37 8.96
C VAL A 201 31.22 -45.31 7.86
N VAL A 202 32.16 -45.27 6.90
CA VAL A 202 32.09 -44.35 5.76
C VAL A 202 30.83 -44.62 4.92
N GLU A 203 30.49 -45.89 4.67
CA GLU A 203 29.26 -46.26 3.95
C GLU A 203 28.00 -45.80 4.70
N GLN A 204 27.97 -45.96 6.03
CA GLN A 204 26.85 -45.53 6.88
C GLN A 204 26.70 -44.00 6.93
N VAL A 205 27.81 -43.28 7.07
CA VAL A 205 27.85 -41.80 7.07
C VAL A 205 27.35 -41.27 5.73
N THR A 206 27.91 -41.75 4.63
CA THR A 206 27.54 -41.30 3.28
C THR A 206 26.06 -41.57 2.98
N THR A 207 25.58 -42.78 3.29
CA THR A 207 24.16 -43.15 3.11
C THR A 207 23.23 -42.28 3.96
N THR A 208 23.59 -42.02 5.22
CA THR A 208 22.78 -41.21 6.14
C THR A 208 22.72 -39.75 5.68
N VAL A 209 23.87 -39.16 5.35
CA VAL A 209 23.97 -37.80 4.83
C VAL A 209 23.18 -37.67 3.53
N ALA A 210 23.35 -38.61 2.59
CA ALA A 210 22.63 -38.61 1.32
C ALA A 210 21.10 -38.67 1.51
N ALA A 211 20.63 -39.50 2.44
CA ALA A 211 19.20 -39.59 2.76
C ALA A 211 18.63 -38.26 3.31
N TRP A 212 19.35 -37.60 4.23
CA TRP A 212 18.94 -36.30 4.76
C TRP A 212 19.05 -35.18 3.74
N ALA A 213 20.10 -35.18 2.90
CA ALA A 213 20.25 -34.25 1.79
C ALA A 213 19.08 -34.36 0.80
N ALA A 214 18.68 -35.59 0.44
CA ALA A 214 17.54 -35.82 -0.44
C ALA A 214 16.23 -35.30 0.16
N LYS A 215 16.03 -35.49 1.48
CA LYS A 215 14.85 -34.97 2.21
C LYS A 215 14.83 -33.44 2.24
N ILE A 216 15.95 -32.80 2.54
CA ILE A 216 16.08 -31.33 2.51
C ILE A 216 15.83 -30.81 1.10
N ALA A 217 16.40 -31.43 0.07
CA ALA A 217 16.16 -31.06 -1.33
C ALA A 217 14.69 -31.20 -1.74
N GLN A 218 13.94 -32.15 -1.15
CA GLN A 218 12.49 -32.24 -1.36
C GLN A 218 11.76 -31.04 -0.75
N TRP A 219 12.08 -30.65 0.49
CA TRP A 219 11.47 -29.48 1.13
C TRP A 219 11.81 -28.16 0.42
N LEU A 220 13.07 -27.97 0.01
CA LEU A 220 13.48 -26.79 -0.76
C LEU A 220 12.73 -26.70 -2.11
N ARG A 221 12.49 -27.83 -2.77
CA ARG A 221 11.66 -27.87 -3.99
C ARG A 221 10.20 -27.52 -3.70
N GLY A 222 9.63 -27.99 -2.59
CA GLY A 222 8.30 -27.60 -2.13
C GLY A 222 8.20 -26.10 -1.85
N LEU A 223 9.22 -25.52 -1.21
CA LEU A 223 9.31 -24.08 -0.95
C LEU A 223 9.31 -23.28 -2.25
N LEU A 224 10.19 -23.65 -3.18
CA LEU A 224 10.28 -23.00 -4.48
C LEU A 224 8.99 -23.14 -5.29
N ALA A 225 8.36 -24.31 -5.27
CA ALA A 225 7.07 -24.55 -5.93
C ALA A 225 5.98 -23.65 -5.34
N SER A 226 5.95 -23.52 -4.01
CA SER A 226 4.99 -22.65 -3.31
C SER A 226 5.17 -21.19 -3.72
N LEU A 227 6.40 -20.65 -3.63
CA LEU A 227 6.70 -19.28 -4.03
C LEU A 227 6.36 -19.02 -5.50
N ARG A 228 6.59 -20.00 -6.38
CA ARG A 228 6.21 -19.91 -7.80
C ARG A 228 4.69 -19.86 -8.01
N ARG A 229 3.90 -20.53 -7.18
CA ARG A 229 2.42 -20.46 -7.21
C ARG A 229 1.90 -19.12 -6.73
N LEU A 230 2.65 -18.41 -5.88
CA LEU A 230 2.28 -17.07 -5.40
C LEU A 230 2.48 -15.96 -6.45
N ILE A 231 3.50 -16.08 -7.31
CA ILE A 231 3.82 -15.10 -8.36
C ILE A 231 2.61 -14.72 -9.25
N PRO A 232 1.85 -15.66 -9.85
CA PRO A 232 0.73 -15.31 -10.71
C PRO A 232 -0.40 -14.59 -9.94
N GLU A 233 -0.66 -14.95 -8.69
CA GLU A 233 -1.64 -14.26 -7.84
C GLU A 233 -1.23 -12.80 -7.59
N MET A 234 0.06 -12.55 -7.35
CA MET A 234 0.55 -11.19 -7.17
C MET A 234 0.48 -10.34 -8.44
N ARG A 235 0.69 -10.96 -9.61
CA ARG A 235 0.49 -10.28 -10.90
C ARG A 235 -0.98 -9.94 -11.11
N ARG A 236 -1.89 -10.89 -10.84
CA ARG A 236 -3.34 -10.66 -10.90
C ARG A 236 -3.77 -9.54 -9.97
N LEU A 237 -3.22 -9.49 -8.75
CA LEU A 237 -3.46 -8.39 -7.81
C LEU A 237 -3.00 -7.04 -8.38
N GLY A 238 -1.82 -6.98 -8.99
CA GLY A 238 -1.32 -5.79 -9.68
C GLY A 238 -2.26 -5.30 -10.79
N ASP A 239 -2.81 -6.21 -11.58
CA ASP A 239 -3.79 -5.87 -12.62
C ASP A 239 -5.08 -5.30 -12.04
N LEU A 240 -5.54 -5.82 -10.90
CA LEU A 240 -6.73 -5.32 -10.20
C LEU A 240 -6.49 -3.93 -9.59
N ILE A 241 -5.31 -3.68 -9.01
CA ILE A 241 -4.91 -2.35 -8.54
C ILE A 241 -4.92 -1.33 -9.69
N GLU A 242 -4.37 -1.69 -10.85
CA GLU A 242 -4.35 -0.81 -12.01
C GLU A 242 -5.77 -0.53 -12.54
N LYS A 243 -6.67 -1.53 -12.53
CA LYS A 243 -8.10 -1.32 -12.84
C LYS A 243 -8.76 -0.35 -11.86
N LEU A 244 -8.52 -0.48 -10.55
CA LEU A 244 -9.05 0.45 -9.54
C LEU A 244 -8.54 1.87 -9.74
N LYS A 245 -7.24 2.02 -10.04
CA LYS A 245 -6.63 3.32 -10.36
C LYS A 245 -7.24 3.95 -11.62
N GLN A 246 -7.44 3.18 -12.68
CA GLN A 246 -8.10 3.66 -13.89
C GLN A 246 -9.54 4.07 -13.62
N TRP A 247 -10.25 3.30 -12.79
CA TRP A 247 -11.62 3.62 -12.39
C TRP A 247 -11.69 4.92 -11.59
N LEU A 248 -10.84 5.08 -10.57
CA LEU A 248 -10.68 6.33 -9.80
C LEU A 248 -10.39 7.52 -10.72
N THR A 249 -9.47 7.36 -11.68
CA THR A 249 -9.11 8.39 -12.67
C THR A 249 -10.30 8.77 -13.57
N ARG A 250 -11.13 7.79 -13.97
CA ARG A 250 -12.35 8.02 -14.77
C ARG A 250 -13.41 8.76 -13.95
N LEU A 251 -13.58 8.41 -12.68
CA LEU A 251 -14.52 9.09 -11.78
C LEU A 251 -14.12 10.55 -11.57
N THR A 252 -12.82 10.85 -11.49
CA THR A 252 -12.31 12.23 -11.47
C THR A 252 -12.60 12.98 -12.77
N ARG A 253 -12.40 12.32 -13.94
CA ARG A 253 -12.66 12.93 -15.26
C ARG A 253 -14.15 13.09 -15.61
N ASN A 254 -15.01 12.18 -15.18
CA ASN A 254 -16.44 12.26 -15.46
C ASN A 254 -17.15 13.32 -14.59
N GLY A 255 -16.60 13.67 -13.42
CA GLY A 255 -17.00 14.88 -12.68
C GLY A 255 -16.59 16.19 -13.36
N GLU A 256 -15.91 16.13 -14.51
CA GLU A 256 -15.46 17.28 -15.32
C GLU A 256 -16.32 17.50 -16.58
N LYS A 257 -17.02 16.48 -17.08
CA LYS A 257 -17.80 16.59 -18.33
C LYS A 257 -19.19 17.20 -18.05
N PRO A 258 -19.54 18.35 -18.64
CA PRO A 258 -20.93 18.81 -18.67
C PRO A 258 -21.74 17.81 -19.50
N SER A 259 -22.87 17.34 -18.96
CA SER A 259 -23.79 16.49 -19.73
C SER A 259 -24.31 17.28 -20.95
N PRO A 260 -24.45 16.67 -22.15
CA PRO A 260 -25.01 17.36 -23.30
C PRO A 260 -26.46 17.74 -23.00
N SER A 261 -26.76 19.01 -23.19
CA SER A 261 -28.05 19.63 -22.90
C SER A 261 -29.23 18.80 -23.42
N HIS A 262 -30.09 18.36 -22.50
CA HIS A 262 -31.47 18.09 -22.86
C HIS A 262 -32.10 19.45 -23.16
N ARG A 263 -32.55 19.64 -24.40
CA ARG A 263 -33.21 20.87 -24.86
C ARG A 263 -34.51 21.04 -24.08
N GLU A 264 -34.62 22.16 -23.38
CA GLU A 264 -35.89 22.71 -22.92
C GLU A 264 -35.97 24.18 -23.44
N PRO A 265 -37.15 24.68 -23.85
CA PRO A 265 -37.28 25.78 -24.81
C PRO A 265 -36.91 27.16 -24.24
N GLU A 266 -36.45 28.03 -25.12
CA GLU A 266 -36.00 29.42 -24.89
C GLU A 266 -36.96 30.31 -24.09
N SER A 267 -36.39 31.22 -23.27
CA SER A 267 -36.65 32.69 -23.22
C SER A 267 -35.87 33.35 -22.04
N PRO A 268 -35.56 34.66 -22.02
CA PRO A 268 -34.65 35.39 -22.91
C PRO A 268 -33.61 36.29 -22.18
N THR A 269 -32.57 36.68 -22.92
CA THR A 269 -31.69 37.87 -22.78
C THR A 269 -30.59 37.89 -21.70
N THR A 270 -29.34 37.80 -22.17
CA THR A 270 -28.09 38.17 -21.47
C THR A 270 -28.06 39.67 -21.15
N PRO A 271 -27.55 40.07 -19.97
CA PRO A 271 -26.32 40.89 -19.97
C PRO A 271 -25.34 40.58 -18.80
N GLY A 272 -24.05 40.47 -19.14
CA GLY A 272 -22.94 40.64 -18.18
C GLY A 272 -21.92 39.49 -18.13
N SER A 273 -20.74 39.66 -18.74
CA SER A 273 -19.55 38.85 -18.46
C SER A 273 -19.18 38.93 -16.97
N PRO A 274 -18.71 37.85 -16.32
CA PRO A 274 -18.32 37.89 -14.91
C PRO A 274 -17.07 38.78 -14.72
N SER A 275 -17.15 39.64 -13.71
CA SER A 275 -16.08 40.51 -13.19
C SER A 275 -14.82 39.69 -12.84
N ALA A 276 -13.64 40.17 -13.25
CA ALA A 276 -12.36 39.57 -12.87
C ALA A 276 -12.09 39.78 -11.36
N ALA A 277 -11.71 38.71 -10.65
CA ALA A 277 -11.40 38.75 -9.22
C ALA A 277 -10.20 39.68 -8.93
N ASP A 278 -10.31 40.56 -7.92
CA ASP A 278 -9.23 41.47 -7.53
C ASP A 278 -8.32 40.83 -6.45
N PHE A 279 -7.21 40.24 -6.88
CA PHE A 279 -6.20 39.64 -6.00
C PHE A 279 -5.20 40.66 -5.41
N ASN A 280 -5.34 41.97 -5.67
CA ASN A 280 -4.45 42.97 -5.08
C ASN A 280 -4.73 43.19 -3.60
N ASN A 281 -5.97 42.98 -3.16
CA ASN A 281 -6.36 43.13 -1.76
C ASN A 281 -7.24 41.97 -1.26
N PRO A 282 -6.68 40.75 -1.15
CA PRO A 282 -7.45 39.56 -0.79
C PRO A 282 -7.79 39.52 0.71
N GLU A 283 -8.93 38.91 1.04
CA GLU A 283 -9.35 38.69 2.43
C GLU A 283 -8.74 37.41 2.98
N ILE A 284 -7.94 37.54 4.04
CA ILE A 284 -7.32 36.40 4.73
C ILE A 284 -7.79 36.43 6.19
N ASP A 285 -8.64 35.49 6.57
CA ASP A 285 -8.99 35.29 7.98
C ASP A 285 -7.82 34.58 8.67
N ALA A 286 -7.15 35.28 9.60
CA ALA A 286 -6.02 34.76 10.37
C ALA A 286 -6.34 33.44 11.09
N ARG A 287 -7.61 33.15 11.40
CA ARG A 287 -8.05 31.87 12.01
C ARG A 287 -7.89 30.69 11.06
N LYS A 288 -7.93 30.89 9.74
CA LYS A 288 -7.69 29.83 8.75
C LYS A 288 -6.24 29.36 8.75
N ILE A 289 -5.32 30.24 9.15
CA ILE A 289 -3.90 29.93 9.33
C ILE A 289 -3.69 29.37 10.75
N THR A 290 -3.98 30.16 11.78
CA THR A 290 -3.67 29.83 13.19
C THR A 290 -4.51 28.70 13.75
N SER A 291 -5.82 28.68 13.51
CA SER A 291 -6.75 27.74 14.15
C SER A 291 -6.97 26.47 13.32
N TYR A 292 -6.60 26.48 12.04
CA TYR A 292 -6.81 25.36 11.11
C TYR A 292 -5.51 24.83 10.48
N ALA A 293 -4.87 25.56 9.57
CA ALA A 293 -3.77 25.02 8.77
C ALA A 293 -2.47 24.79 9.56
N MET A 294 -2.17 25.66 10.54
CA MET A 294 -0.97 25.63 11.38
C MET A 294 -1.27 25.16 12.81
N ASN A 295 -2.43 24.53 13.04
CA ASN A 295 -2.79 24.04 14.36
C ASN A 295 -2.43 22.54 14.50
N PRO A 296 -1.46 22.16 15.36
CA PRO A 296 -1.06 20.77 15.57
C PRO A 296 -2.17 19.91 16.17
N ASP A 297 -3.10 20.51 16.90
CA ASP A 297 -4.19 19.83 17.60
C ASP A 297 -5.47 19.76 16.77
N HIS A 298 -5.51 20.40 15.59
CA HIS A 298 -6.70 20.40 14.76
C HIS A 298 -6.93 19.00 14.14
N PRO A 299 -8.13 18.39 14.30
CA PRO A 299 -8.39 17.01 13.89
C PRO A 299 -8.08 16.73 12.40
N VAL A 300 -8.34 17.72 11.53
CA VAL A 300 -8.05 17.68 10.09
C VAL A 300 -6.77 18.44 9.69
N GLY A 301 -6.59 19.68 10.17
CA GLY A 301 -5.50 20.59 9.82
C GLY A 301 -4.10 20.19 10.32
N LYS A 302 -3.98 19.34 11.34
CA LYS A 302 -2.69 18.86 11.86
C LYS A 302 -1.76 18.25 10.80
N ASN A 303 -2.35 17.65 9.77
CA ASN A 303 -1.59 17.05 8.66
C ASN A 303 -0.92 18.12 7.78
N LYS A 304 -1.57 19.26 7.59
CA LYS A 304 -1.02 20.41 6.86
C LYS A 304 0.09 21.07 7.68
N TYR A 305 -0.16 21.28 8.97
CA TYR A 305 0.83 21.76 9.92
C TYR A 305 2.10 20.89 9.89
N ARG A 306 1.96 19.56 10.00
CA ARG A 306 3.11 18.64 10.02
C ARG A 306 3.96 18.76 8.75
N VAL A 307 3.34 18.85 7.58
CA VAL A 307 4.06 18.97 6.31
C VAL A 307 4.77 20.32 6.21
N ILE A 308 4.07 21.42 6.50
CA ILE A 308 4.66 22.77 6.45
C ILE A 308 5.79 22.89 7.48
N ASN A 309 5.54 22.55 8.74
CA ASN A 309 6.53 22.61 9.81
C ASN A 309 7.76 21.72 9.53
N SER A 310 7.57 20.53 8.96
CA SER A 310 8.69 19.65 8.61
C SER A 310 9.60 20.23 7.52
N ALA A 311 9.02 20.95 6.54
CA ALA A 311 9.74 21.46 5.39
C ALA A 311 10.32 22.86 5.60
N THR A 312 9.64 23.72 6.36
CA THR A 312 10.01 25.13 6.52
C THR A 312 10.42 25.47 7.94
N GLY A 313 10.01 24.68 8.93
CA GLY A 313 10.18 25.00 10.35
C GLY A 313 9.24 26.08 10.86
N LEU A 314 8.23 26.49 10.08
CA LEU A 314 7.22 27.46 10.50
C LEU A 314 6.22 26.84 11.50
N ASP A 315 5.86 27.59 12.53
CA ASP A 315 4.91 27.19 13.57
C ASP A 315 3.69 28.14 13.63
N VAL A 316 2.74 27.87 14.54
CA VAL A 316 1.56 28.70 14.79
C VAL A 316 1.93 30.11 15.23
N GLU A 317 3.08 30.27 15.90
CA GLU A 317 3.63 31.58 16.32
C GLU A 317 4.06 32.44 15.13
N ASP A 318 4.40 31.82 13.99
CA ASP A 318 4.81 32.49 12.76
C ASP A 318 3.62 32.90 11.87
N ALA A 319 2.38 32.86 12.38
CA ALA A 319 1.19 33.07 11.58
C ALA A 319 1.15 34.42 10.85
N ALA A 320 1.70 35.48 11.44
CA ALA A 320 1.81 36.79 10.79
C ALA A 320 2.74 36.73 9.56
N LEU A 321 3.87 36.02 9.68
CA LEU A 321 4.82 35.82 8.59
C LEU A 321 4.21 34.95 7.48
N ILE A 322 3.44 33.92 7.84
CA ILE A 322 2.73 33.05 6.89
C ILE A 322 1.65 33.84 6.14
N GLU A 323 0.88 34.67 6.83
CA GLU A 323 -0.13 35.53 6.21
C GLU A 323 0.50 36.51 5.22
N GLU A 324 1.61 37.16 5.60
CA GLU A 324 2.33 38.08 4.74
C GLU A 324 2.83 37.39 3.46
N GLN A 325 3.42 36.19 3.60
CA GLN A 325 3.89 35.41 2.45
C GLN A 325 2.75 34.98 1.52
N ILE A 326 1.59 34.61 2.08
CA ILE A 326 0.40 34.29 1.27
C ILE A 326 -0.11 35.54 0.55
N ARG A 327 -0.19 36.67 1.24
CA ARG A 327 -0.68 37.94 0.69
C ARG A 327 0.21 38.42 -0.45
N ASN A 328 1.52 38.33 -0.31
CA ASN A 328 2.48 38.70 -1.36
C ASN A 328 2.49 37.65 -2.49
N GLY A 329 2.53 36.36 -2.16
CA GLY A 329 2.56 35.29 -3.13
C GLY A 329 1.32 35.22 -4.02
N VAL A 330 0.16 35.68 -3.54
CA VAL A 330 -1.06 35.78 -4.35
C VAL A 330 -1.09 36.99 -5.29
N ARG A 331 -0.40 38.06 -4.94
CA ARG A 331 -0.24 39.23 -5.82
C ARG A 331 0.74 38.95 -6.97
N GLU A 332 1.78 38.18 -6.68
CA GLU A 332 2.84 37.85 -7.64
C GLU A 332 2.56 36.57 -8.43
N GLY A 333 1.75 35.67 -7.88
CA GLY A 333 1.37 34.41 -8.50
C GLY A 333 0.35 34.56 -9.63
N ILE A 334 0.16 33.50 -10.40
CA ILE A 334 -0.84 33.45 -11.48
C ILE A 334 -2.09 32.72 -10.93
N PRO A 335 -3.23 33.43 -10.73
CA PRO A 335 -4.46 32.78 -10.31
C PRO A 335 -5.01 31.86 -11.39
N VAL A 336 -5.22 30.61 -11.02
CA VAL A 336 -5.84 29.60 -11.87
C VAL A 336 -7.33 29.54 -11.56
N LEU A 337 -8.16 29.72 -12.59
CA LEU A 337 -9.61 29.66 -12.48
C LEU A 337 -10.05 28.23 -12.16
N GLY A 338 -10.77 28.07 -11.04
CA GLY A 338 -11.38 26.81 -10.64
C GLY A 338 -12.84 26.68 -11.10
N LYS A 339 -13.55 25.70 -10.57
CA LYS A 339 -14.99 25.53 -10.81
C LYS A 339 -15.79 26.58 -10.02
N ALA A 340 -16.74 27.24 -10.67
CA ALA A 340 -17.76 28.02 -9.98
C ALA A 340 -18.78 27.07 -9.34
N ASP A 341 -19.25 27.41 -8.14
CA ASP A 341 -20.38 26.77 -7.50
C ASP A 341 -21.37 27.83 -6.97
N GLN A 342 -22.40 27.37 -6.27
CA GLN A 342 -23.44 28.24 -5.71
C GLN A 342 -22.92 29.27 -4.69
N TYR A 343 -21.70 29.10 -4.17
CA TYR A 343 -21.07 30.03 -3.22
C TYR A 343 -20.14 31.03 -3.91
N GLY A 344 -19.88 30.86 -5.21
CA GLY A 344 -19.06 31.77 -6.00
C GLY A 344 -18.05 31.09 -6.90
N GLN A 345 -17.10 31.86 -7.39
CA GLN A 345 -16.03 31.41 -8.28
C GLN A 345 -14.79 31.03 -7.46
N ARG A 346 -14.36 29.76 -7.55
CA ARG A 346 -13.09 29.33 -6.93
C ARG A 346 -11.89 29.70 -7.78
N TRP A 347 -10.78 29.97 -7.12
CA TRP A 347 -9.47 30.20 -7.72
C TRP A 347 -8.40 29.48 -6.90
N SER A 348 -7.27 29.15 -7.52
CA SER A 348 -6.10 28.63 -6.82
C SER A 348 -4.83 29.37 -7.23
N VAL A 349 -3.94 29.62 -6.27
CA VAL A 349 -2.63 30.22 -6.51
C VAL A 349 -1.57 29.39 -5.80
N ASP A 350 -0.57 28.94 -6.55
CA ASP A 350 0.58 28.23 -6.01
C ASP A 350 1.67 29.26 -5.64
N LEU A 351 2.14 29.21 -4.39
CA LEU A 351 3.13 30.16 -3.87
C LEU A 351 4.11 29.46 -2.91
N PRO A 352 5.36 29.97 -2.79
CA PRO A 352 6.31 29.45 -1.83
C PRO A 352 6.01 29.94 -0.41
N LEU A 353 6.09 29.04 0.58
CA LEU A 353 6.24 29.39 1.99
C LEU A 353 7.67 29.07 2.43
N THR A 354 8.36 30.07 2.96
CA THR A 354 9.76 30.01 3.39
C THR A 354 9.83 30.20 4.90
N GLY A 355 10.54 29.30 5.56
CA GLY A 355 10.86 29.38 6.98
C GLY A 355 12.33 29.07 7.25
N PRO A 356 12.73 29.01 8.52
CA PRO A 356 14.13 28.86 8.93
C PRO A 356 14.79 27.55 8.45
N LYS A 357 14.02 26.50 8.18
CA LYS A 357 14.54 25.20 7.70
C LYS A 357 14.53 25.04 6.17
N GLY A 358 13.77 25.87 5.45
CA GLY A 358 13.62 25.72 4.01
C GLY A 358 12.34 26.32 3.45
N THR A 359 12.09 26.05 2.17
CA THR A 359 10.94 26.55 1.41
C THR A 359 10.11 25.39 0.87
N ILE A 360 8.78 25.50 0.95
CA ILE A 360 7.83 24.55 0.35
C ILE A 360 6.84 25.29 -0.55
N MET A 361 6.49 24.69 -1.68
CA MET A 361 5.39 25.18 -2.52
C MET A 361 4.06 24.75 -1.94
N VAL A 362 3.16 25.69 -1.74
CA VAL A 362 1.78 25.44 -1.28
C VAL A 362 0.78 25.97 -2.30
N ARG A 363 -0.36 25.29 -2.39
CA ARG A 363 -1.53 25.73 -3.16
C ARG A 363 -2.51 26.43 -2.23
N THR A 364 -2.81 27.69 -2.49
CA THR A 364 -3.84 28.45 -1.77
C THR A 364 -5.13 28.47 -2.58
N ALA A 365 -6.25 28.14 -1.94
CA ALA A 365 -7.57 28.13 -2.58
C ALA A 365 -8.40 29.32 -2.11
N TRP A 366 -9.03 30.01 -3.06
CA TRP A 366 -9.73 31.27 -2.89
C TRP A 366 -11.17 31.17 -3.41
N MET A 367 -12.09 31.91 -2.79
CA MET A 367 -13.48 32.05 -3.25
C MET A 367 -13.79 33.51 -3.55
N LEU A 368 -14.32 33.79 -4.73
CA LEU A 368 -14.98 35.05 -5.06
C LEU A 368 -16.49 34.86 -4.97
N GLU A 369 -17.13 35.39 -3.93
CA GLU A 369 -18.57 35.25 -3.75
C GLU A 369 -19.38 36.03 -4.78
N VAL A 370 -20.60 35.57 -5.06
CA VAL A 370 -21.49 36.22 -6.03
C VAL A 370 -21.83 37.63 -5.54
N GLY A 371 -21.41 38.65 -6.31
CA GLY A 371 -21.58 40.07 -5.96
C GLY A 371 -20.42 40.68 -5.18
N SER A 372 -19.39 39.91 -4.85
CA SER A 372 -18.12 40.40 -4.30
C SER A 372 -17.06 40.52 -5.41
N SER A 373 -16.17 41.50 -5.30
CA SER A 373 -14.96 41.61 -6.12
C SER A 373 -13.69 41.13 -5.39
N THR A 374 -13.80 40.83 -4.10
CA THR A 374 -12.67 40.47 -3.24
C THR A 374 -12.64 38.97 -2.96
N PRO A 375 -11.57 38.26 -3.35
CA PRO A 375 -11.43 36.84 -3.07
C PRO A 375 -11.02 36.59 -1.62
N ARG A 376 -11.64 35.59 -0.98
CA ARG A 376 -11.36 35.16 0.40
C ARG A 376 -10.63 33.81 0.45
N LEU A 377 -9.67 33.68 1.37
CA LEU A 377 -8.92 32.43 1.55
C LEU A 377 -9.81 31.32 2.13
N ILE A 378 -9.89 30.19 1.43
CA ILE A 378 -10.63 29.00 1.87
C ILE A 378 -9.71 28.05 2.65
N THR A 379 -8.56 27.72 2.06
CA THR A 379 -7.60 26.74 2.62
C THR A 379 -6.24 26.84 1.95
N ILE A 380 -5.24 26.28 2.63
CA ILE A 380 -3.91 25.94 2.09
C ILE A 380 -3.85 24.43 1.89
N SER A 381 -3.23 23.98 0.80
CA SER A 381 -2.96 22.58 0.43
C SER A 381 -1.61 22.48 -0.29
N PHE A 382 -1.31 21.31 -0.86
CA PHE A 382 -0.08 21.07 -1.61
C PHE A 382 -0.41 20.82 -3.10
N PRO A 383 0.46 21.25 -4.04
CA PRO A 383 0.22 21.18 -5.49
C PRO A 383 -0.04 19.79 -6.06
#